data_AF-A0A7W1DUZ1-F1
#
_entry.id   AF-A0A7W1DUZ1-F1
#
_cell.length_a   1.000
_cell.length_b   1.000
_cell.length_c   1.000
_cell.angle_alpha   90.00
_cell.angle_beta   90.00
_cell.angle_gamma   90.00
#
_symmetry.space_group_name_H-M   'P 1'
#
loop_
_entity.id
_entity.type
_entity.pdbx_description
1 polymer ?
#
loop_
_entity_poly.entity_id
_entity_poly.type
_entity_poly.pdbx_seq_one_letter_code
_entity_poly.pdbx_strand_id
1 'polypeptide(L)'
;PGVAYVSPGVRTRQQLVTGGQNWSANVEGVGADLPMIRSWPLEAGTFFGPGDVAADGKVVVIGTIVRDALFGPHINPVGRQVRIGLHPFTIVGVLAPKGQSASGEDQDDAVFAPASSEERAE
;
A
#
# COMPACT_ATOMS: atom_id res chain seq x y z
N PRO A 1 -5.84 -14.50 15.13
CA PRO A 1 -6.59 -14.02 13.94
C PRO A 1 -6.20 -12.57 13.61
N GLY A 2 -5.13 -12.41 12.82
CA GLY A 2 -4.63 -11.09 12.44
C GLY A 2 -3.70 -11.28 11.25
N VAL A 3 -4.16 -10.83 10.08
CA VAL A 3 -3.43 -10.62 8.82
C VAL A 3 -2.17 -11.49 8.71
N ALA A 4 -2.37 -12.75 8.34
CA ALA A 4 -1.30 -13.56 7.79
C ALA A 4 -0.98 -13.00 6.41
N TYR A 5 0.30 -12.66 6.22
CA TYR A 5 0.97 -12.26 4.99
C TYR A 5 0.17 -12.36 3.68
N VAL A 6 0.15 -11.26 2.94
CA VAL A 6 -0.57 -11.18 1.66
C VAL A 6 0.29 -11.83 0.58
N SER A 7 -0.18 -12.94 0.00
CA SER A 7 0.50 -13.56 -1.14
C SER A 7 0.53 -12.60 -2.34
N PRO A 8 1.58 -12.65 -3.18
CA PRO A 8 1.67 -11.78 -4.35
C PRO A 8 0.45 -12.02 -5.26
N GLY A 9 -0.35 -10.96 -5.48
CA GLY A 9 -1.58 -11.02 -6.28
C GLY A 9 -2.87 -11.27 -5.49
N VAL A 10 -2.81 -11.42 -4.17
CA VAL A 10 -4.00 -11.44 -3.31
C VAL A 10 -4.40 -10.00 -2.96
N ARG A 11 -5.68 -9.70 -3.17
CA ARG A 11 -6.31 -8.42 -2.82
C ARG A 11 -7.19 -8.67 -1.60
N THR A 12 -6.94 -7.98 -0.49
CA THR A 12 -7.74 -8.09 0.73
C THR A 12 -8.17 -6.72 1.21
N ARG A 13 -9.42 -6.56 1.62
CA ARG A 13 -9.90 -5.28 2.14
C ARG A 13 -9.51 -5.13 3.60
N GLN A 14 -8.76 -4.07 3.92
CA GLN A 14 -8.35 -3.79 5.30
C GLN A 14 -8.62 -2.33 5.68
N GLN A 15 -8.80 -2.12 6.98
CA GLN A 15 -8.94 -0.78 7.55
C GLN A 15 -7.56 -0.22 7.87
N LEU A 16 -7.30 0.96 7.31
CA LEU A 16 -6.16 1.81 7.59
C LEU A 16 -6.55 2.85 8.63
N VAL A 17 -5.68 3.06 9.61
CA VAL A 17 -5.89 4.02 10.70
C VAL A 17 -4.63 4.85 10.89
N THR A 18 -4.75 6.17 10.88
CA THR A 18 -3.64 7.10 11.18
C THR A 18 -4.17 8.38 11.80
N GLY A 19 -3.49 8.92 12.81
CA GLY A 19 -3.80 10.26 13.36
C GLY A 19 -5.24 10.49 13.84
N GLY A 20 -6.05 9.44 14.06
CA GLY A 20 -7.48 9.54 14.38
C GLY A 20 -8.43 9.39 13.18
N GLN A 21 -7.91 9.33 11.95
CA GLN A 21 -8.67 9.02 10.75
C GLN A 21 -8.66 7.51 10.50
N ASN A 22 -9.76 6.99 9.96
CA ASN A 22 -9.84 5.62 9.49
C ASN A 22 -10.44 5.57 8.08
N TRP A 23 -9.87 4.70 7.24
CA TRP A 23 -10.32 4.48 5.87
C TRP A 23 -10.17 3.00 5.52
N SER A 24 -11.13 2.43 4.81
CA SER A 24 -11.06 1.05 4.34
C SER A 24 -10.65 1.03 2.88
N ALA A 25 -9.51 0.40 2.57
CA ALA A 25 -9.00 0.26 1.21
C ALA A 25 -8.60 -1.18 0.89
N ASN A 26 -8.38 -1.45 -0.40
CA ASN A 26 -7.91 -2.75 -0.85
C ASN A 26 -6.38 -2.83 -0.69
N VAL A 27 -5.92 -3.72 0.18
CA VAL A 27 -4.51 -4.06 0.36
C VAL A 27 -4.14 -5.18 -0.59
N GLU A 28 -3.21 -4.89 -1.49
CA GLU A 28 -2.61 -5.84 -2.41
C GLU A 28 -1.19 -6.17 -1.95
N GLY A 29 -0.95 -7.46 -1.75
CA GLY A 29 0.39 -7.98 -1.54
C GLY A 29 1.10 -7.99 -2.88
N VAL A 30 2.20 -7.27 -2.99
CA VAL A 30 2.99 -7.22 -4.22
C VAL A 30 4.45 -7.49 -3.96
N GLY A 31 5.08 -8.18 -4.90
CA GLY A 31 6.53 -8.36 -4.90
C GLY A 31 7.24 -7.08 -5.36
N ALA A 32 8.54 -7.01 -5.11
CA ALA A 32 9.39 -5.88 -5.50
C ALA A 32 9.47 -5.63 -7.01
N ASP A 33 9.03 -6.58 -7.82
CA ASP A 33 9.05 -6.50 -9.29
C ASP A 33 7.85 -5.73 -9.88
N LEU A 34 6.76 -5.57 -9.11
CA LEU A 34 5.53 -4.91 -9.58
C LEU A 34 5.74 -3.49 -10.18
N PRO A 35 6.54 -2.58 -9.56
CA PRO A 35 6.81 -1.28 -10.16
C PRO A 35 7.56 -1.38 -11.49
N MET A 36 8.43 -2.38 -11.67
CA MET A 36 9.14 -2.60 -12.94
C MET A 36 8.21 -3.16 -14.03
N ILE A 37 7.27 -4.02 -13.66
CA ILE A 37 6.31 -4.62 -14.60
C ILE A 37 5.28 -3.59 -15.07
N ARG A 38 4.74 -2.77 -14.17
CA ARG A 38 3.62 -1.86 -14.47
C ARG A 38 4.04 -0.41 -14.74
N SER A 39 5.31 -0.08 -14.52
CA SER A 39 5.88 1.26 -14.72
C SER A 39 4.98 2.37 -14.17
N TRP A 40 4.46 2.16 -12.96
CA TRP A 40 3.51 3.10 -12.36
C TRP A 40 4.23 4.37 -11.93
N PRO A 41 3.77 5.56 -12.40
CA PRO A 41 4.32 6.81 -11.91
C PRO A 41 4.05 6.94 -10.42
N LEU A 42 5.08 7.30 -9.66
CA LEU A 42 4.97 7.68 -8.25
C LEU A 42 4.74 9.19 -8.17
N GLU A 43 3.81 9.61 -7.32
CA GLU A 43 3.60 11.01 -6.99
C GLU A 43 4.72 11.51 -6.07
N ALA A 44 5.07 10.68 -5.07
CA ALA A 44 6.02 11.01 -4.04
C ALA A 44 6.70 9.75 -3.47
N GLY A 45 7.94 9.90 -3.00
CA GLY A 45 8.68 8.84 -2.33
C GLY A 45 9.30 7.82 -3.28
N THR A 46 9.41 6.56 -2.84
CA THR A 46 10.05 5.47 -3.59
C THR A 46 9.33 4.15 -3.33
N PHE A 47 9.31 3.28 -4.33
CA PHE A 47 8.78 1.93 -4.17
C PHE A 47 9.75 1.07 -3.35
N PHE A 48 9.22 0.18 -2.52
CA PHE A 48 10.04 -0.75 -1.74
C PHE A 48 10.75 -1.76 -2.66
N GLY A 49 11.98 -2.12 -2.30
CA GLY A 49 12.81 -3.03 -3.08
C GLY A 49 12.70 -4.48 -2.62
N PRO A 50 13.41 -5.41 -3.31
CA PRO A 50 13.42 -6.84 -2.92
C PRO A 50 14.07 -7.04 -1.55
N GLY A 51 14.99 -6.16 -1.15
CA GLY A 51 15.57 -6.16 0.19
C GLY A 51 14.54 -5.84 1.29
N ASP A 52 13.64 -4.89 1.05
CA ASP A 52 12.55 -4.56 1.98
C ASP A 52 11.53 -5.69 2.08
N VAL A 53 11.18 -6.32 0.95
CA VAL A 53 10.27 -7.49 0.96
C VAL A 53 10.89 -8.64 1.75
N ALA A 54 12.18 -8.92 1.54
CA ALA A 54 12.89 -10.00 2.22
C ALA A 54 13.14 -9.73 3.72
N ALA A 55 13.25 -8.47 4.11
CA ALA A 55 13.48 -8.06 5.50
C ALA A 55 12.18 -7.95 6.33
N ASP A 56 11.02 -8.31 5.77
CA ASP A 56 9.70 -7.99 6.35
C ASP A 56 9.64 -6.51 6.73
N GLY A 57 10.11 -5.68 5.79
CA GLY A 57 10.07 -4.25 5.89
C GLY A 57 8.62 -3.85 6.12
N LYS A 58 8.34 -3.25 7.28
CA LYS A 58 7.02 -2.68 7.61
C LYS A 58 6.81 -1.39 6.82
N VAL A 59 6.87 -1.50 5.50
CA VAL A 59 6.78 -0.41 4.53
C VAL A 59 5.58 -0.64 3.62
N VAL A 60 5.00 0.45 3.12
CA VAL A 60 3.79 0.39 2.30
C VAL A 60 3.77 1.56 1.32
N VAL A 61 3.22 1.33 0.14
CA VAL A 61 2.92 2.36 -0.86
C VAL A 61 1.40 2.51 -0.96
N ILE A 62 0.89 3.74 -0.93
CA ILE A 62 -0.55 4.00 -0.96
C ILE A 62 -0.98 4.75 -2.23
N GLY A 63 -2.22 4.54 -2.66
CA GLY A 63 -2.87 5.33 -3.70
C GLY A 63 -3.24 6.74 -3.24
N THR A 64 -3.57 7.61 -4.20
CA THR A 64 -3.92 9.01 -3.93
C THR A 64 -5.21 9.17 -3.14
N ILE A 65 -6.24 8.34 -3.37
CA ILE A 65 -7.50 8.40 -2.62
C ILE A 65 -7.26 8.04 -1.16
N VAL A 66 -6.49 6.99 -0.90
CA VAL A 66 -6.15 6.55 0.47
C VAL A 66 -5.39 7.65 1.21
N ARG A 67 -4.42 8.29 0.53
CA ARG A 67 -3.72 9.47 1.07
C ARG A 67 -4.71 10.58 1.40
N ASP A 68 -5.60 10.93 0.47
CA ASP A 68 -6.60 11.99 0.64
C ASP A 68 -7.51 11.74 1.85
N ALA A 69 -8.01 10.50 1.97
CA ALA A 69 -8.91 10.11 3.04
C ALA A 69 -8.24 10.08 4.42
N LEU A 70 -6.96 9.69 4.48
CA LEU A 70 -6.24 9.49 5.74
C LEU A 70 -5.41 10.70 6.20
N PHE A 71 -4.93 11.53 5.28
CA PHE A 71 -4.04 12.66 5.57
C PHE A 71 -4.56 13.98 5.01
N GLY A 72 -5.43 13.95 4.00
CA GLY A 72 -5.94 15.11 3.28
C GLY A 72 -5.29 15.30 1.90
N PRO A 73 -5.94 16.06 1.02
CA PRO A 73 -5.41 16.38 -0.30
C PRO A 73 -4.10 17.14 -0.22
N HIS A 74 -3.17 16.79 -1.11
CA HIS A 74 -1.84 17.40 -1.24
C HIS A 74 -0.90 17.25 -0.03
N ILE A 75 -1.24 16.43 0.97
CA ILE A 75 -0.33 16.12 2.07
C ILE A 75 0.59 14.98 1.66
N ASN A 76 1.90 15.16 1.84
CA ASN A 76 2.88 14.11 1.62
C ASN A 76 2.90 13.14 2.82
N PRO A 77 2.43 11.90 2.67
CA PRO A 77 2.39 10.92 3.74
C PRO A 77 3.70 10.12 3.87
N VAL A 78 4.69 10.35 3.00
CA VAL A 78 5.97 9.62 3.02
C VAL A 78 6.68 9.84 4.37
N GLY A 79 7.14 8.75 4.98
CA GLY A 79 7.73 8.71 6.32
C GLY A 79 6.71 8.64 7.45
N ARG A 80 5.40 8.73 7.17
CA ARG A 80 4.35 8.61 8.20
C ARG A 80 4.02 7.15 8.47
N GLN A 81 3.62 6.88 9.72
CA GLN A 81 3.10 5.58 10.09
C GLN A 81 1.59 5.49 9.85
N VAL A 82 1.16 4.36 9.31
CA VAL A 82 -0.23 3.98 9.13
C VAL A 82 -0.43 2.59 9.71
N ARG A 83 -1.51 2.40 10.44
CA ARG A 83 -1.86 1.10 11.01
C ARG A 83 -2.82 0.39 10.07
N ILE A 84 -2.41 -0.76 9.56
CA ILE A 84 -3.24 -1.57 8.67
C ILE A 84 -3.64 -2.82 9.45
N GLY A 85 -4.93 -2.89 9.81
CA GLY A 85 -5.41 -3.90 10.76
C GLY A 85 -4.74 -3.75 12.14
N LEU A 86 -3.90 -4.74 12.49
CA LEU A 86 -3.21 -4.80 13.79
C LEU A 86 -1.72 -4.40 13.72
N HIS A 87 -1.18 -4.19 12.53
CA HIS A 87 0.26 -3.96 12.33
C HIS A 87 0.53 -2.52 11.88
N PRO A 88 1.53 -1.84 12.48
CA PRO A 88 1.97 -0.54 12.00
C PRO A 88 2.90 -0.69 10.80
N PHE A 89 2.63 0.07 9.75
CA PHE A 89 3.44 0.18 8.53
C PHE A 89 3.88 1.62 8.32
N THR A 90 4.96 1.82 7.58
CA THR A 90 5.53 3.12 7.25
C THR A 90 5.35 3.40 5.77
N ILE A 91 4.78 4.55 5.44
CA ILE A 91 4.51 4.92 4.06
C ILE A 91 5.83 5.36 3.43
N VAL A 92 6.29 4.65 2.39
CA VAL A 92 7.54 4.97 1.68
C VAL A 92 7.31 5.63 0.33
N GLY A 93 6.09 5.50 -0.21
CA GLY A 93 5.72 6.09 -1.48
C GLY A 93 4.21 6.29 -1.64
N VAL A 94 3.87 7.15 -2.59
CA VAL A 94 2.50 7.42 -3.03
C VAL A 94 2.45 7.24 -4.53
N LEU A 95 1.49 6.46 -5.01
CA LEU A 95 1.24 6.32 -6.44
C LEU A 95 0.69 7.63 -7.00
N ALA A 96 1.15 8.01 -8.19
CA ALA A 96 0.54 9.11 -8.92
C ALA A 96 -0.88 8.70 -9.33
N PRO A 97 -1.83 9.64 -9.25
CA PRO A 97 -3.19 9.35 -9.66
C PRO A 97 -3.16 9.02 -11.14
N LYS A 98 -3.70 7.86 -11.53
CA LYS A 98 -3.94 7.58 -12.94
C LYS A 98 -5.16 8.38 -13.35
N GLY A 99 -4.95 9.68 -13.57
CA GLY A 99 -6.01 10.66 -13.83
C GLY A 99 -7.10 10.08 -14.72
N GLN A 100 -8.34 10.12 -14.22
CA GLN A 100 -9.59 9.71 -14.89
C GLN A 100 -9.38 8.70 -16.04
N SER A 101 -8.82 7.52 -15.74
CA SER A 101 -9.12 6.39 -16.62
C SER A 101 -10.63 6.22 -16.58
N ALA A 102 -11.29 6.02 -17.72
CA ALA A 102 -12.76 5.97 -17.89
C ALA A 102 -13.49 4.87 -17.08
N SER A 103 -12.80 4.25 -16.12
CA SER A 103 -13.23 3.17 -15.23
C SER A 103 -12.85 3.46 -13.76
N GLY A 104 -12.71 4.74 -13.40
CA GLY A 104 -12.02 5.28 -12.22
C GLY A 104 -12.54 4.90 -10.83
N GLU A 105 -12.66 3.61 -10.52
CA GLU A 105 -13.30 3.17 -9.27
C GLU A 105 -12.39 2.43 -8.28
N ASP A 106 -11.25 1.83 -8.66
CA ASP A 106 -10.54 0.92 -7.71
C ASP A 106 -9.00 1.00 -7.72
N GLN A 107 -8.36 1.70 -8.67
CA GLN A 107 -6.89 1.73 -8.73
C GLN A 107 -6.26 2.73 -7.75
N ASP A 108 -6.95 3.84 -7.48
CA ASP A 108 -6.47 4.87 -6.56
C ASP A 108 -6.82 4.56 -5.08
N ASP A 109 -7.72 3.60 -4.83
CA ASP A 109 -8.07 3.03 -3.51
C ASP A 109 -7.31 1.71 -3.22
N ALA A 110 -6.11 1.58 -3.79
CA ALA A 110 -5.25 0.43 -3.57
C ALA A 110 -4.07 0.77 -2.66
N VAL A 111 -3.69 -0.19 -1.82
CA VAL A 111 -2.57 -0.13 -0.88
C VAL A 111 -1.65 -1.28 -1.20
N PHE A 112 -0.39 -0.99 -1.49
CA PHE A 112 0.60 -1.97 -1.89
C PHE A 112 1.53 -2.22 -0.72
N ALA A 113 1.45 -3.43 -0.18
CA ALA A 113 2.34 -3.90 0.86
C ALA A 113 3.28 -4.97 0.28
N PRO A 114 4.52 -5.09 0.80
CA PRO A 114 5.40 -6.17 0.42
C PRO A 114 4.72 -7.50 0.75
N ALA A 115 4.47 -8.30 -0.29
CA ALA A 115 4.07 -9.68 -0.14
C ALA A 115 5.28 -10.47 0.32
N SER A 116 5.47 -10.58 1.63
CA SER A 116 6.48 -11.49 2.13
C SER A 116 5.99 -12.92 1.96
N SER A 117 6.90 -13.80 1.54
CA SER A 117 6.57 -15.14 1.03
C SER A 117 6.45 -16.19 2.15
N GLU A 118 6.08 -15.80 3.37
CA GLU A 118 5.66 -16.77 4.39
C GLU A 118 4.24 -17.28 4.08
N GLU A 119 4.10 -17.87 2.89
CA GLU A 119 3.17 -18.95 2.65
C GLU A 119 3.65 -20.15 3.48
N ARG A 120 3.08 -20.31 4.66
CA ARG A 120 2.82 -21.63 5.22
C ARG A 120 1.31 -21.72 5.38
N ALA A 121 0.63 -21.95 4.25
CA ALA A 121 -0.67 -22.60 4.30
C ALA A 121 -0.40 -24.06 4.70
N GLU A 122 -0.81 -24.44 5.90
CA GLU A 122 -0.99 -25.84 6.28
C GLU A 122 -2.30 -26.39 5.69
#